data_AF-A0A523HZ24-F1
#
_entry.id   AF-A0A523HZ24-F1
#
_cell.length_a   1.000
_cell.length_b   1.000
_cell.length_c   1.000
_cell.angle_alpha   90.00
_cell.angle_beta   90.00
_cell.angle_gamma   90.00
#
_symmetry.space_group_name_H-M   'P 1'
#
loop_
_entity.id
_entity.type
_entity.pdbx_description
1 polymer ?
#
loop_
_entity_poly.entity_id
_entity_poly.type
_entity_poly.pdbx_seq_one_letter_code
_entity_poly.pdbx_strand_id
1 'polypeptide(L)'
;MKINYRLILVLAAIVASFIVDNAVAHIKNEASQFPDIEFSDARFDIVLLVGAGIIPETPVFEPDALFTRVDLATWTALAEELGVGGETPDTDALATAALEQGLIASIDGQATYEDINKIFFRGKLDPDRPAATLIKGEAASYIATHLTSSAGEALLARRGVRTGPAGYVARVKLNRNPDGGNTYMITIGDTSLPMYAHGRVANGPTDLVQWDGRTVRRSFIREQGDLAFWTYLEAEPIATPGDSGASVEIDDQAMRQASTSRRLLYGLVAAASGLGLILFFRGRWSP
;
A
#
# COMPACT_ATOMS: atom_id res chain seq x y z
N MET A 1 29.51 47.20 -17.34
CA MET A 1 28.98 45.85 -17.60
C MET A 1 27.53 45.84 -17.13
N LYS A 2 26.55 45.86 -18.04
CA LYS A 2 25.12 45.91 -17.66
C LYS A 2 24.65 44.48 -17.38
N ILE A 3 24.33 44.19 -16.13
CA ILE A 3 23.77 42.90 -15.72
C ILE A 3 22.38 42.78 -16.36
N ASN A 4 22.17 41.72 -17.13
CA ASN A 4 20.96 41.54 -17.91
C ASN A 4 19.90 40.84 -17.02
N TYR A 5 19.16 41.63 -16.25
CA TYR A 5 18.19 41.14 -15.25
C TYR A 5 17.14 40.17 -15.82
N ARG A 6 16.86 40.24 -17.13
CA ARG A 6 15.98 39.30 -17.83
C ARG A 6 16.57 37.88 -17.89
N LEU A 7 17.88 37.75 -18.06
CA LEU A 7 18.56 36.44 -18.07
C LEU A 7 18.60 35.82 -16.67
N ILE A 8 18.77 36.65 -15.63
CA ILE A 8 18.74 36.21 -14.24
C ILE A 8 17.34 35.73 -13.84
N LEU A 9 16.29 36.43 -14.26
CA LEU A 9 14.91 36.02 -13.99
C LEU A 9 14.51 34.71 -14.69
N VAL A 10 14.99 34.49 -15.93
CA VAL A 10 14.76 33.22 -16.64
C VAL A 10 15.52 32.08 -15.99
N LEU A 11 16.78 32.29 -15.58
CA LEU A 11 17.54 31.28 -14.83
C LEU A 11 16.91 30.98 -13.46
N ALA A 12 16.43 32.00 -12.75
CA ALA A 12 15.74 31.82 -11.47
C ALA A 12 14.42 31.06 -11.63
N ALA A 13 13.66 31.32 -12.71
CA ALA A 13 12.43 30.57 -13.02
C ALA A 13 12.72 29.11 -13.39
N ILE A 14 13.78 28.84 -14.16
CA ILE A 14 14.21 27.48 -14.50
C ILE A 14 14.68 26.72 -13.26
N VAL A 15 15.48 27.37 -12.39
CA VAL A 15 15.93 26.77 -11.12
C VAL A 15 14.77 26.54 -10.15
N ALA A 16 13.79 27.45 -10.10
CA ALA A 16 12.56 27.26 -9.33
C ALA A 16 11.66 26.15 -9.89
N SER A 17 11.76 25.85 -11.19
CA SER A 17 11.06 24.72 -11.83
C SER A 17 11.69 23.36 -11.51
N PHE A 18 12.91 23.35 -10.96
CA PHE A 18 13.57 22.16 -10.43
C PHE A 18 13.37 21.96 -8.92
N ILE A 19 12.49 22.76 -8.29
CA ILE A 19 12.01 22.45 -6.94
C ILE A 19 11.08 21.24 -7.09
N VAL A 20 11.69 20.07 -6.91
CA VAL A 20 11.00 18.78 -6.84
C VAL A 20 9.87 18.90 -5.84
N ASP A 21 8.65 18.52 -6.23
CA ASP A 21 7.54 18.40 -5.29
C ASP A 21 7.96 17.44 -4.17
N ASN A 22 8.18 18.00 -2.99
CA ASN A 22 8.56 17.23 -1.81
C ASN A 22 7.32 16.48 -1.33
N ALA A 23 7.05 15.35 -1.97
CA ALA A 23 6.01 14.44 -1.53
C ALA A 23 6.36 13.95 -0.12
N VAL A 24 5.58 14.40 0.87
CA VAL A 24 5.56 13.78 2.20
C VAL A 24 5.29 12.30 1.98
N ALA A 25 6.15 11.43 2.52
CA ALA A 25 6.00 9.99 2.35
C ALA A 25 4.60 9.56 2.85
N HIS A 26 3.72 9.21 1.92
CA HIS A 26 2.36 8.77 2.17
C HIS A 26 2.36 7.25 2.16
N ILE A 27 2.97 6.69 3.20
CA ILE A 27 3.03 5.24 3.40
C ILE A 27 1.62 4.76 3.79
N LYS A 28 1.10 3.83 3.01
CA LYS A 28 -0.23 3.22 3.22
C LYS A 28 -0.10 1.73 3.51
N ASN A 29 -1.11 1.20 4.18
CA ASN A 29 -1.30 -0.22 4.44
C ASN A 29 -2.74 -0.66 4.15
N GLU A 30 -3.04 -1.94 4.31
CA GLU A 30 -4.37 -2.50 4.05
C GLU A 30 -5.50 -1.72 4.73
N ALA A 31 -5.29 -1.28 5.99
CA ALA A 31 -6.30 -0.58 6.78
C ALA A 31 -6.53 0.88 6.34
N SER A 32 -5.52 1.52 5.74
CA SER A 32 -5.59 2.92 5.32
C SER A 32 -5.81 3.11 3.82
N GLN A 33 -5.50 2.08 3.01
CA GLN A 33 -5.60 2.14 1.57
C GLN A 33 -6.98 1.72 1.06
N PHE A 34 -7.55 0.64 1.61
CA PHE A 34 -8.82 0.08 1.17
C PHE A 34 -9.67 -0.34 2.38
N PRO A 35 -10.72 0.43 2.73
CA PRO A 35 -11.56 0.08 3.88
C PRO A 35 -12.30 -1.26 3.72
N ASP A 36 -12.54 -1.69 2.48
CA ASP A 36 -13.38 -2.84 2.15
C ASP A 36 -12.63 -4.18 2.03
N ILE A 37 -11.30 -4.19 2.19
CA ILE A 37 -10.49 -5.42 2.12
C ILE A 37 -10.16 -6.01 3.50
N GLU A 38 -10.61 -5.40 4.60
CA GLU A 38 -10.23 -5.80 5.97
C GLU A 38 -10.38 -7.31 6.22
N PHE A 39 -11.49 -7.88 5.74
CA PHE A 39 -11.84 -9.30 5.91
C PHE A 39 -11.52 -10.17 4.69
N SER A 40 -10.91 -9.61 3.64
CA SER A 40 -10.51 -10.37 2.47
C SER A 40 -9.25 -11.18 2.77
N ASP A 41 -9.22 -12.44 2.33
CA ASP A 41 -7.99 -13.25 2.35
C ASP A 41 -6.91 -12.69 1.42
N ALA A 42 -7.32 -11.97 0.36
CA ALA A 42 -6.43 -11.35 -0.62
C ALA A 42 -5.87 -9.99 -0.17
N ARG A 43 -6.22 -9.50 1.03
CA ARG A 43 -5.95 -8.11 1.44
C ARG A 43 -4.49 -7.68 1.26
N PHE A 44 -3.54 -8.53 1.64
CA PHE A 44 -2.13 -8.17 1.54
C PHE A 44 -1.59 -8.32 0.12
N ASP A 45 -2.16 -9.23 -0.68
CA ASP A 45 -1.84 -9.40 -2.09
C ASP A 45 -2.31 -8.18 -2.91
N ILE A 46 -3.46 -7.63 -2.57
CA ILE A 46 -3.98 -6.39 -3.18
C ILE A 46 -3.00 -5.23 -2.92
N VAL A 47 -2.61 -5.01 -1.66
CA VAL A 47 -1.63 -3.95 -1.30
C VAL A 47 -0.29 -4.17 -1.99
N LEU A 48 0.16 -5.43 -2.09
CA LEU A 48 1.38 -5.81 -2.79
C LEU A 48 1.33 -5.43 -4.27
N LEU A 49 0.24 -5.77 -4.95
CA LEU A 49 0.09 -5.49 -6.38
C LEU A 49 -0.03 -4.00 -6.67
N VAL A 50 -0.64 -3.22 -5.78
CA VAL A 50 -0.60 -1.74 -5.89
C VAL A 50 0.82 -1.22 -5.68
N GLY A 51 1.56 -1.74 -4.69
CA GLY A 51 2.97 -1.38 -4.47
C GLY A 51 3.89 -1.74 -5.65
N ALA A 52 3.56 -2.79 -6.39
CA ALA A 52 4.22 -3.15 -7.66
C ALA A 52 3.73 -2.31 -8.86
N GLY A 53 2.64 -1.55 -8.72
CA GLY A 53 2.01 -0.79 -9.79
C GLY A 53 1.38 -1.68 -10.86
N ILE A 54 0.86 -2.85 -10.47
CA ILE A 54 0.18 -3.80 -11.37
C ILE A 54 -1.33 -3.56 -11.37
N ILE A 55 -1.90 -3.14 -10.24
CA ILE A 55 -3.33 -2.84 -10.09
C ILE A 55 -3.51 -1.41 -9.57
N PRO A 56 -4.65 -0.73 -9.85
CA PRO A 56 -4.88 0.63 -9.43
C PRO A 56 -5.16 0.74 -7.93
N GLU A 57 -4.85 1.89 -7.35
CA GLU A 57 -5.46 2.29 -6.08
C GLU A 57 -6.81 2.95 -6.35
N THR A 58 -7.88 2.31 -5.91
CA THR A 58 -9.26 2.82 -6.01
C THR A 58 -9.82 3.15 -4.61
N PRO A 59 -10.85 4.01 -4.50
CA PRO A 59 -11.47 4.30 -3.19
C PRO A 59 -12.10 3.06 -2.53
N VAL A 60 -12.55 2.11 -3.34
CA VAL A 60 -13.15 0.83 -2.95
C VAL A 60 -12.61 -0.22 -3.92
N PHE A 61 -12.11 -1.35 -3.43
CA PHE A 61 -11.52 -2.40 -4.28
C PHE A 61 -12.57 -3.40 -4.81
N GLU A 62 -13.55 -3.73 -3.96
CA GLU A 62 -14.60 -4.73 -4.15
C GLU A 62 -14.04 -6.16 -4.33
N PRO A 63 -13.36 -6.75 -3.33
CA PRO A 63 -12.68 -8.03 -3.50
C PRO A 63 -13.61 -9.18 -3.92
N ASP A 64 -14.90 -9.11 -3.53
CA ASP A 64 -15.91 -10.13 -3.83
C ASP A 64 -16.66 -9.89 -5.16
N ALA A 65 -16.40 -8.78 -5.86
CA ALA A 65 -16.98 -8.52 -7.17
C ALA A 65 -16.34 -9.42 -8.24
N LEU A 66 -17.10 -9.79 -9.26
CA LEU A 66 -16.59 -10.54 -10.41
C LEU A 66 -15.47 -9.76 -11.11
N PHE A 67 -14.38 -10.44 -11.46
CA PHE A 67 -13.28 -9.88 -12.21
C PHE A 67 -13.65 -9.79 -13.70
N THR A 68 -13.90 -8.58 -14.17
CA THR A 68 -14.36 -8.32 -15.54
C THR A 68 -13.19 -8.17 -16.51
N ARG A 69 -13.46 -8.21 -17.82
CA ARG A 69 -12.45 -7.87 -18.83
C ARG A 69 -12.08 -6.38 -18.81
N VAL A 70 -12.94 -5.50 -18.30
CA VAL A 70 -12.60 -4.09 -18.01
C VAL A 70 -11.54 -4.00 -16.91
N ASP A 71 -11.71 -4.75 -15.82
CA ASP A 71 -10.71 -4.79 -14.73
C ASP A 71 -9.37 -5.32 -15.26
N LEU A 72 -9.41 -6.43 -16.01
CA LEU A 72 -8.24 -6.99 -16.66
C LEU A 72 -7.55 -5.98 -17.59
N ALA A 73 -8.31 -5.22 -18.41
CA ALA A 73 -7.77 -4.18 -19.28
C ALA A 73 -7.08 -3.06 -18.49
N THR A 74 -7.73 -2.60 -17.41
CA THR A 74 -7.18 -1.59 -16.50
C THR A 74 -5.85 -2.04 -15.89
N TRP A 75 -5.80 -3.26 -15.35
CA TRP A 75 -4.59 -3.81 -14.72
C TRP A 75 -3.49 -4.07 -15.75
N THR A 76 -3.86 -4.50 -16.95
CA THR A 76 -2.93 -4.69 -18.07
C THR A 76 -2.28 -3.38 -18.50
N ALA A 77 -3.06 -2.29 -18.61
CA ALA A 77 -2.53 -0.98 -18.94
C ALA A 77 -1.49 -0.50 -17.92
N LEU A 78 -1.74 -0.73 -16.63
CA LEU A 78 -0.77 -0.40 -15.58
C LEU A 78 0.48 -1.28 -15.64
N ALA A 79 0.30 -2.58 -15.85
CA ALA A 79 1.41 -3.52 -16.01
C ALA A 79 2.29 -3.25 -17.24
N GLU A 80 1.75 -2.59 -18.26
CA GLU A 80 2.46 -2.24 -19.50
C GLU A 80 2.74 -0.73 -19.62
N GLU A 81 2.68 0.01 -18.51
CA GLU A 81 3.08 1.43 -18.44
C GLU A 81 2.30 2.39 -19.34
N LEU A 82 1.05 2.03 -19.69
CA LEU A 82 0.17 2.84 -20.53
C LEU A 82 -0.52 3.99 -19.77
N GLY A 83 -0.22 4.17 -18.49
CA GLY A 83 -0.75 5.25 -17.67
C GLY A 83 -0.11 5.31 -16.29
N VAL A 84 -0.50 6.31 -15.50
CA VAL A 84 0.04 6.52 -14.15
C VAL A 84 -0.82 5.76 -13.14
N GLY A 85 -0.25 4.73 -12.50
CA GLY A 85 -0.91 3.92 -11.46
C GLY A 85 -0.99 4.59 -10.08
N GLY A 86 -1.21 5.90 -10.04
CA GLY A 86 -1.18 6.70 -8.80
C GLY A 86 -2.41 6.50 -7.90
N GLU A 87 -2.64 7.46 -7.01
CA GLU A 87 -3.86 7.50 -6.20
C GLU A 87 -5.06 7.78 -7.11
N THR A 88 -6.02 6.85 -7.17
CA THR A 88 -7.28 6.99 -7.95
C THR A 88 -7.06 7.31 -9.43
N PRO A 89 -6.40 6.44 -10.20
CA PRO A 89 -6.21 6.67 -11.63
C PRO A 89 -7.55 6.55 -12.36
N ASP A 90 -7.64 7.17 -13.54
CA ASP A 90 -8.78 7.02 -14.44
C ASP A 90 -8.78 5.59 -15.04
N THR A 91 -9.57 4.70 -14.44
CA THR A 91 -9.64 3.29 -14.82
C THR A 91 -10.24 3.09 -16.21
N ASP A 92 -11.17 3.95 -16.61
CA ASP A 92 -11.81 3.87 -17.93
C ASP A 92 -10.81 4.25 -19.04
N ALA A 93 -10.00 5.29 -18.79
CA ALA A 93 -8.91 5.67 -19.69
C ALA A 93 -7.85 4.57 -19.79
N LEU A 94 -7.49 3.91 -18.68
CA LEU A 94 -6.56 2.78 -18.67
C LEU A 94 -7.11 1.58 -19.47
N ALA A 95 -8.36 1.19 -19.23
CA ALA A 95 -9.00 0.10 -19.97
C ALA A 95 -9.05 0.39 -21.48
N THR A 96 -9.38 1.63 -21.84
CA THR A 96 -9.39 2.09 -23.24
C THR A 96 -7.99 2.01 -23.85
N ALA A 97 -6.96 2.48 -23.15
CA ALA A 97 -5.58 2.43 -23.62
C ALA A 97 -5.10 0.99 -23.87
N ALA A 98 -5.43 0.03 -23.00
CA ALA A 98 -5.09 -1.38 -23.21
C ALA A 98 -5.80 -1.97 -24.45
N LEU A 99 -7.04 -1.57 -24.71
CA LEU A 99 -7.79 -2.00 -25.89
C LEU A 99 -7.20 -1.40 -27.18
N GLU A 100 -6.88 -0.10 -27.19
CA GLU A 100 -6.30 0.60 -28.34
C GLU A 100 -4.91 0.07 -28.70
N GLN A 101 -4.12 -0.35 -27.71
CA GLN A 101 -2.81 -0.99 -27.92
C GLN A 101 -2.92 -2.47 -28.29
N GLY A 102 -4.13 -3.03 -28.37
CA GLY A 102 -4.36 -4.43 -28.72
C GLY A 102 -3.85 -5.43 -27.67
N LEU A 103 -3.66 -4.99 -26.42
CA LEU A 103 -3.23 -5.86 -25.32
C LEU A 103 -4.35 -6.82 -24.88
N ILE A 104 -5.60 -6.37 -25.05
CA ILE A 104 -6.80 -7.19 -24.86
C ILE A 104 -7.70 -7.06 -26.09
N ALA A 105 -8.35 -8.16 -26.46
CA ALA A 105 -9.22 -8.21 -27.65
C ALA A 105 -10.61 -7.58 -27.44
N SER A 106 -11.13 -7.60 -26.22
CA SER A 106 -12.44 -7.02 -25.85
C SER A 106 -12.50 -6.82 -24.33
N ILE A 107 -13.24 -5.78 -23.92
CA ILE A 107 -13.59 -5.47 -22.53
C ILE A 107 -14.94 -6.04 -22.09
N ASP A 108 -15.65 -6.75 -22.98
CA ASP A 108 -16.97 -7.31 -22.69
C ASP A 108 -16.86 -8.64 -21.93
N GLY A 109 -17.65 -8.79 -20.87
CA GLY A 109 -17.77 -10.04 -20.11
C GLY A 109 -16.72 -10.23 -19.01
N GLN A 110 -16.53 -11.48 -18.59
CA GLN A 110 -15.68 -11.85 -17.47
C GLN A 110 -14.30 -12.31 -17.95
N ALA A 111 -13.28 -12.03 -17.13
CA ALA A 111 -11.94 -12.57 -17.32
C ALA A 111 -11.83 -13.95 -16.66
N THR A 112 -10.89 -14.76 -17.14
CA THR A 112 -10.59 -16.09 -16.61
C THR A 112 -9.13 -16.21 -16.13
N TYR A 113 -8.80 -17.32 -15.47
CA TYR A 113 -7.39 -17.66 -15.15
C TYR A 113 -6.51 -17.73 -16.41
N GLU A 114 -7.04 -18.25 -17.52
CA GLU A 114 -6.34 -18.30 -18.80
C GLU A 114 -6.03 -16.90 -19.35
N ASP A 115 -6.99 -15.97 -19.25
CA ASP A 115 -6.78 -14.59 -19.67
C ASP A 115 -5.64 -13.93 -18.86
N ILE A 116 -5.66 -14.11 -17.53
CA ILE A 116 -4.60 -13.59 -16.63
C ILE A 116 -3.24 -14.22 -16.97
N ASN A 117 -3.18 -15.54 -17.13
CA ASN A 117 -1.95 -16.25 -17.50
C ASN A 117 -1.39 -15.74 -18.84
N LYS A 118 -2.25 -15.62 -19.85
CA LYS A 118 -1.87 -15.15 -21.18
C LYS A 118 -1.28 -13.75 -21.14
N ILE A 119 -1.91 -12.83 -20.41
CA ILE A 119 -1.53 -11.42 -20.40
C ILE A 119 -0.33 -11.16 -19.47
N PHE A 120 -0.42 -11.52 -18.20
CA PHE A 120 0.59 -11.15 -17.21
C PHE A 120 1.81 -12.08 -17.28
N PHE A 121 1.59 -13.35 -17.60
CA PHE A 121 2.60 -14.40 -17.52
C PHE A 121 2.96 -15.00 -18.88
N ARG A 122 2.44 -14.44 -19.98
CA ARG A 122 2.70 -14.87 -21.37
C ARG A 122 2.38 -16.34 -21.61
N GLY A 123 1.37 -16.86 -20.92
CA GLY A 123 0.93 -18.26 -21.03
C GLY A 123 1.91 -19.28 -20.46
N LYS A 124 2.85 -18.85 -19.60
CA LYS A 124 3.89 -19.74 -19.05
C LYS A 124 3.47 -20.49 -17.78
N LEU A 125 2.31 -20.16 -17.22
CA LEU A 125 1.74 -20.91 -16.10
C LEU A 125 0.82 -22.01 -16.61
N ASP A 126 0.50 -22.96 -15.74
CA ASP A 126 -0.49 -24.01 -15.99
C ASP A 126 -1.61 -23.89 -14.93
N PRO A 127 -2.67 -23.10 -15.19
CA PRO A 127 -3.75 -22.92 -14.23
C PRO A 127 -4.59 -24.20 -14.12
N ASP A 128 -4.92 -24.63 -12.90
CA ASP A 128 -5.76 -25.83 -12.67
C ASP A 128 -7.15 -25.72 -13.33
N ARG A 129 -7.69 -24.50 -13.43
CA ARG A 129 -9.05 -24.22 -13.94
C ARG A 129 -9.00 -23.04 -14.93
N PRO A 130 -8.40 -23.22 -16.11
CA PRO A 130 -8.05 -22.11 -17.00
C PRO A 130 -9.28 -21.30 -17.47
N ALA A 131 -10.39 -21.97 -17.76
CA ALA A 131 -11.63 -21.33 -18.21
C ALA A 131 -12.53 -20.79 -17.08
N ALA A 132 -12.17 -20.99 -15.81
CA ALA A 132 -12.99 -20.51 -14.71
C ALA A 132 -12.89 -18.99 -14.58
N THR A 133 -14.05 -18.34 -14.39
CA THR A 133 -14.12 -16.95 -13.96
C THR A 133 -13.80 -16.87 -12.46
N LEU A 134 -13.48 -15.65 -12.01
CA LEU A 134 -12.99 -15.39 -10.67
C LEU A 134 -13.49 -14.04 -10.16
N ILE A 135 -13.42 -13.83 -8.85
CA ILE A 135 -13.63 -12.51 -8.24
C ILE A 135 -12.32 -11.71 -8.22
N LYS A 136 -12.40 -10.39 -8.00
CA LYS A 136 -11.23 -9.48 -7.99
C LYS A 136 -10.17 -9.91 -6.97
N GLY A 137 -10.58 -10.34 -5.78
CA GLY A 137 -9.67 -10.84 -4.74
C GLY A 137 -8.91 -12.09 -5.19
N GLU A 138 -9.60 -13.06 -5.78
CA GLU A 138 -8.98 -14.27 -6.33
C GLU A 138 -8.00 -13.95 -7.46
N ALA A 139 -8.34 -12.97 -8.33
CA ALA A 139 -7.44 -12.52 -9.39
C ALA A 139 -6.16 -11.90 -8.82
N ALA A 140 -6.30 -11.05 -7.80
CA ALA A 140 -5.18 -10.44 -7.10
C ALA A 140 -4.27 -11.50 -6.45
N SER A 141 -4.84 -12.44 -5.69
CA SER A 141 -4.08 -13.52 -5.09
C SER A 141 -3.40 -14.40 -6.13
N TYR A 142 -4.08 -14.77 -7.22
CA TYR A 142 -3.50 -15.58 -8.29
C TYR A 142 -2.29 -14.90 -8.93
N ILE A 143 -2.37 -13.60 -9.22
CA ILE A 143 -1.22 -12.85 -9.76
C ILE A 143 -0.10 -12.80 -8.71
N ALA A 144 -0.41 -12.40 -7.47
CA ALA A 144 0.57 -12.24 -6.40
C ALA A 144 1.35 -13.53 -6.08
N THR A 145 0.66 -14.69 -6.04
CA THR A 145 1.28 -16.00 -5.81
C THR A 145 2.34 -16.34 -6.87
N HIS A 146 2.15 -15.88 -8.11
CA HIS A 146 3.04 -16.23 -9.22
C HIS A 146 4.14 -15.19 -9.47
N LEU A 147 4.20 -14.08 -8.72
CA LEU A 147 5.22 -13.04 -8.91
C LEU A 147 6.66 -13.51 -8.64
N THR A 148 6.84 -14.55 -7.84
CA THR A 148 8.15 -15.17 -7.56
C THR A 148 8.54 -16.28 -8.54
N SER A 149 7.66 -16.63 -9.49
CA SER A 149 8.01 -17.52 -10.59
C SER A 149 8.87 -16.77 -11.63
N SER A 150 9.59 -17.48 -12.50
CA SER A 150 10.36 -16.82 -13.57
C SER A 150 9.49 -15.98 -14.52
N ALA A 151 8.21 -16.32 -14.70
CA ALA A 151 7.27 -15.51 -15.47
C ALA A 151 6.86 -14.24 -14.71
N GLY A 152 6.67 -14.34 -13.39
CA GLY A 152 6.38 -13.23 -12.50
C GLY A 152 7.55 -12.26 -12.34
N GLU A 153 8.78 -12.78 -12.21
CA GLU A 153 9.99 -11.95 -12.19
C GLU A 153 10.13 -11.14 -13.48
N ALA A 154 9.80 -11.74 -14.64
CA ALA A 154 9.80 -11.03 -15.91
C ALA A 154 8.69 -9.96 -15.99
N LEU A 155 7.56 -10.14 -15.31
CA LEU A 155 6.52 -9.10 -15.17
C LEU A 155 7.02 -7.95 -14.30
N LEU A 156 7.56 -8.24 -13.12
CA LEU A 156 8.11 -7.23 -12.22
C LEU A 156 9.25 -6.44 -12.87
N ALA A 157 10.16 -7.12 -13.58
CA ALA A 157 11.29 -6.48 -14.23
C ALA A 157 10.86 -5.44 -15.28
N ARG A 158 9.78 -5.68 -16.02
CA ARG A 158 9.21 -4.69 -16.96
C ARG A 158 8.74 -3.43 -16.26
N ARG A 159 8.37 -3.53 -14.98
CA ARG A 159 7.96 -2.41 -14.12
C ARG A 159 9.13 -1.76 -13.39
N GLY A 160 10.38 -2.19 -13.64
CA GLY A 160 11.53 -1.78 -12.84
C GLY A 160 11.43 -2.20 -11.37
N VAL A 161 10.67 -3.27 -11.09
CA VAL A 161 10.48 -3.83 -9.75
C VAL A 161 11.15 -5.20 -9.68
N ARG A 162 11.64 -5.57 -8.51
CA ARG A 162 12.12 -6.92 -8.21
C ARG A 162 11.82 -7.32 -6.78
N THR A 163 11.84 -8.62 -6.52
CA THR A 163 11.81 -9.17 -5.18
C THR A 163 13.00 -8.66 -4.36
N GLY A 164 12.71 -8.17 -3.16
CA GLY A 164 13.70 -7.81 -2.15
C GLY A 164 13.95 -8.95 -1.16
N PRO A 165 14.96 -8.81 -0.28
CA PRO A 165 15.18 -9.78 0.79
C PRO A 165 14.01 -9.77 1.78
N ALA A 166 13.63 -10.98 2.20
CA ALA A 166 12.86 -11.21 3.42
C ALA A 166 13.81 -11.31 4.63
N GLY A 167 13.26 -11.18 5.83
CA GLY A 167 13.99 -11.37 7.08
C GLY A 167 13.85 -10.22 8.06
N TYR A 168 14.72 -10.24 9.06
CA TYR A 168 14.67 -9.31 10.18
C TYR A 168 15.03 -7.88 9.76
N VAL A 169 14.20 -6.91 10.15
CA VAL A 169 14.48 -5.48 10.04
C VAL A 169 15.47 -5.11 11.15
N ALA A 170 16.76 -5.05 10.78
CA ALA A 170 17.84 -4.75 11.71
C ALA A 170 17.80 -3.30 12.19
N ARG A 171 17.34 -2.38 11.34
CA ARG A 171 17.21 -0.97 11.67
C ARG A 171 16.33 -0.19 10.71
N VAL A 172 15.60 0.78 11.23
CA VAL A 172 14.97 1.89 10.53
C VAL A 172 15.56 3.20 11.03
N LYS A 173 16.10 4.01 10.11
CA LYS A 173 16.58 5.37 10.43
C LYS A 173 15.69 6.40 9.76
N LEU A 174 15.16 7.32 10.57
CA LEU A 174 14.47 8.50 10.10
C LEU A 174 15.49 9.60 9.79
N ASN A 175 15.65 9.92 8.51
CA ASN A 175 16.44 11.06 8.06
C ASN A 175 15.50 12.24 7.81
N ARG A 176 15.75 13.37 8.49
CA ARG A 176 15.05 14.62 8.22
C ARG A 176 15.75 15.33 7.08
N ASN A 177 15.02 15.61 6.02
CA ASN A 177 15.54 16.31 4.87
C ASN A 177 15.57 17.82 5.14
N PRO A 178 16.54 18.56 4.58
CA PRO A 178 16.66 20.01 4.78
C PRO A 178 15.42 20.82 4.35
N ASP A 179 14.59 20.23 3.49
CA ASP A 179 13.33 20.77 2.97
C ASP A 179 12.11 20.51 3.89
N GLY A 180 12.30 19.82 5.01
CA GLY A 180 11.24 19.47 5.96
C GLY A 180 10.57 18.11 5.71
N GLY A 181 10.98 17.38 4.66
CA GLY A 181 10.56 16.01 4.40
C GLY A 181 11.24 14.98 5.32
N ASN A 182 10.70 13.76 5.33
CA ASN A 182 11.26 12.62 6.05
C ASN A 182 11.56 11.49 5.07
N THR A 183 12.74 10.87 5.19
CA THR A 183 13.11 9.65 4.47
C THR A 183 13.42 8.55 5.47
N TYR A 184 12.77 7.40 5.31
CA TYR A 184 13.00 6.23 6.15
C TYR A 184 13.99 5.29 5.46
N MET A 185 15.19 5.14 6.03
CA MET A 185 16.18 4.16 5.58
C MET A 185 15.96 2.86 6.33
N ILE A 186 15.62 1.79 5.62
CA ILE A 186 15.27 0.49 6.21
C ILE A 186 16.36 -0.52 5.83
N THR A 187 16.85 -1.24 6.84
CA THR A 187 17.92 -2.24 6.70
C THR A 187 17.38 -3.64 6.97
N ILE A 188 17.44 -4.52 5.96
CA ILE A 188 17.06 -5.93 6.02
C ILE A 188 18.24 -6.76 5.49
N GLY A 189 18.84 -7.57 6.35
CA GLY A 189 20.13 -8.21 6.05
C GLY A 189 21.19 -7.18 5.68
N ASP A 190 21.88 -7.39 4.56
CA ASP A 190 22.90 -6.47 4.04
C ASP A 190 22.33 -5.34 3.15
N THR A 191 21.00 -5.31 2.96
CA THR A 191 20.34 -4.32 2.10
C THR A 191 19.82 -3.16 2.93
N SER A 192 20.33 -1.94 2.67
CA SER A 192 19.86 -0.70 3.30
C SER A 192 19.41 0.28 2.23
N LEU A 193 18.09 0.51 2.14
CA LEU A 193 17.48 1.35 1.10
C LEU A 193 16.47 2.32 1.71
N PRO A 194 16.25 3.49 1.07
CA PRO A 194 15.13 4.37 1.41
C PRO A 194 13.78 3.73 1.07
N MET A 195 12.76 4.00 1.87
CA MET A 195 11.38 3.75 1.49
C MET A 195 10.93 4.77 0.44
N TYR A 196 10.26 4.30 -0.60
CA TYR A 196 9.62 5.14 -1.60
C TYR A 196 8.54 6.03 -0.96
N ALA A 197 8.37 7.27 -1.46
CA ALA A 197 7.40 8.21 -0.89
C ALA A 197 5.97 7.66 -0.94
N HIS A 198 5.62 6.90 -1.97
CA HIS A 198 4.35 6.16 -2.03
C HIS A 198 4.58 4.66 -1.77
N GLY A 199 5.47 4.32 -0.85
CA GLY A 199 5.67 2.96 -0.40
C GLY A 199 4.39 2.37 0.18
N ARG A 200 4.26 1.06 0.06
CA ARG A 200 3.19 0.29 0.68
C ARG A 200 3.77 -0.61 1.75
N VAL A 201 3.03 -0.80 2.82
CA VAL A 201 3.34 -1.81 3.81
C VAL A 201 2.13 -2.69 4.08
N ALA A 202 2.35 -3.93 4.47
CA ALA A 202 1.27 -4.85 4.79
C ALA A 202 1.53 -5.52 6.14
N ASN A 203 0.45 -5.79 6.87
CA ASN A 203 0.49 -6.47 8.16
C ASN A 203 1.36 -5.73 9.21
N GLY A 204 1.40 -4.41 9.11
CA GLY A 204 2.23 -3.56 9.95
C GLY A 204 1.80 -2.10 9.94
N PRO A 205 2.35 -1.28 10.85
CA PRO A 205 2.01 0.13 10.97
C PRO A 205 2.57 0.93 9.80
N THR A 206 1.88 2.00 9.41
CA THR A 206 2.39 2.95 8.41
C THR A 206 3.54 3.82 8.95
N ASP A 207 3.65 3.96 10.28
CA ASP A 207 4.83 4.52 10.93
C ASP A 207 5.98 3.52 10.90
N LEU A 208 6.92 3.77 9.98
CA LEU A 208 8.03 2.86 9.68
C LEU A 208 9.04 2.73 10.81
N VAL A 209 9.10 3.65 11.78
CA VAL A 209 9.99 3.48 12.95
C VAL A 209 9.60 2.24 13.75
N GLN A 210 8.30 1.89 13.77
CA GLN A 210 7.79 0.71 14.46
C GLN A 210 8.10 -0.62 13.74
N TRP A 211 8.78 -0.57 12.60
CA TRP A 211 9.28 -1.76 11.91
C TRP A 211 10.61 -2.26 12.46
N ASP A 212 11.29 -1.47 13.31
CA ASP A 212 12.48 -1.94 14.03
C ASP A 212 12.19 -3.25 14.74
N GLY A 213 12.94 -4.29 14.38
CA GLY A 213 12.82 -5.62 14.94
C GLY A 213 11.65 -6.47 14.44
N ARG A 214 10.89 -6.02 13.44
CA ARG A 214 9.92 -6.87 12.73
C ARG A 214 10.63 -7.87 11.80
N THR A 215 9.96 -8.98 11.51
CA THR A 215 10.36 -9.88 10.42
C THR A 215 9.52 -9.58 9.18
N VAL A 216 10.17 -9.31 8.06
CA VAL A 216 9.56 -9.12 6.75
C VAL A 216 9.47 -10.47 6.05
N ARG A 217 8.27 -10.87 5.59
CA ARG A 217 8.05 -12.10 4.82
C ARG A 217 8.09 -11.90 3.30
N ARG A 218 7.68 -10.73 2.82
CA ARG A 218 7.74 -10.34 1.40
C ARG A 218 8.17 -8.87 1.29
N SER A 219 8.99 -8.56 0.30
CA SER A 219 9.39 -7.19 0.00
C SER A 219 9.63 -6.98 -1.49
N PHE A 220 9.41 -5.76 -1.96
CA PHE A 220 9.78 -5.33 -3.31
C PHE A 220 10.67 -4.10 -3.30
N ILE A 221 11.59 -4.09 -4.25
CA ILE A 221 12.50 -2.98 -4.53
C ILE A 221 12.20 -2.48 -5.93
N ARG A 222 12.10 -1.15 -6.09
CA ARG A 222 12.06 -0.49 -7.40
C ARG A 222 13.40 0.16 -7.69
N GLU A 223 13.87 -0.02 -8.91
CA GLU A 223 15.08 0.61 -9.42
C GLU A 223 14.68 1.78 -10.33
N GLN A 224 15.29 2.94 -10.11
CA GLN A 224 15.05 4.17 -10.88
C GLN A 224 16.39 4.87 -11.11
N GLY A 225 16.98 4.63 -12.29
CA GLY A 225 18.36 5.04 -12.57
C GLY A 225 19.33 4.32 -11.62
N ASP A 226 20.21 5.08 -10.99
CA ASP A 226 21.18 4.55 -10.00
C ASP A 226 20.59 4.42 -8.58
N LEU A 227 19.30 4.73 -8.40
CA LEU A 227 18.63 4.69 -7.11
C LEU A 227 17.76 3.43 -6.98
N ALA A 228 17.72 2.90 -5.77
CA ALA A 228 16.86 1.78 -5.40
C ALA A 228 16.06 2.14 -4.14
N PHE A 229 14.77 1.78 -4.13
CA PHE A 229 13.85 2.09 -3.05
C PHE A 229 13.05 0.86 -2.66
N TRP A 230 12.73 0.71 -1.37
CA TRP A 230 11.64 -0.17 -0.97
C TRP A 230 10.32 0.38 -1.48
N THR A 231 9.54 -0.42 -2.21
CA THR A 231 8.18 -0.04 -2.63
C THR A 231 7.10 -0.82 -1.89
N TYR A 232 7.46 -1.99 -1.36
CA TYR A 232 6.55 -2.82 -0.58
C TYR A 232 7.31 -3.56 0.52
N LEU A 233 6.75 -3.59 1.75
CA LEU A 233 7.21 -4.43 2.84
C LEU A 233 6.03 -5.11 3.52
N GLU A 234 6.12 -6.40 3.78
CA GLU A 234 5.08 -7.15 4.47
C GLU A 234 5.64 -7.88 5.67
N ALA A 235 5.08 -7.65 6.85
CA ALA A 235 5.53 -8.31 8.06
C ALA A 235 4.94 -9.72 8.20
N GLU A 236 5.64 -10.58 8.94
CA GLU A 236 5.03 -11.77 9.53
C GLU A 236 3.93 -11.37 10.53
N PRO A 237 2.86 -12.19 10.67
CA PRO A 237 1.88 -12.00 11.73
C PRO A 237 2.57 -11.93 13.09
N ILE A 238 2.19 -10.95 13.91
CA ILE A 238 2.60 -10.94 15.31
C ILE A 238 1.91 -12.13 15.96
N ALA A 239 2.69 -13.10 16.46
CA ALA A 239 2.14 -14.22 17.22
C ALA A 239 1.28 -13.65 18.36
N THR A 240 -0.02 -13.96 18.34
CA THR A 240 -0.91 -13.58 19.44
C THR A 240 -0.47 -14.36 20.68
N PRO A 241 -0.31 -13.71 21.85
CA PRO A 241 -0.05 -14.44 23.10
C PRO A 241 -1.23 -15.38 23.37
N GLY A 242 -1.07 -16.67 23.03
CA GLY A 242 -2.15 -17.65 23.06
C GLY A 242 -1.94 -18.85 22.14
N ASP A 243 -1.09 -18.72 21.11
CA ASP A 243 -0.83 -19.81 20.14
C ASP A 243 0.27 -20.80 20.58
N SER A 244 0.91 -20.55 21.72
CA SER A 244 1.65 -21.59 22.44
C SER A 244 0.64 -22.40 23.24
N GLY A 245 0.36 -23.65 22.84
CA GLY A 245 -0.60 -24.58 23.43
C GLY A 245 -0.37 -24.96 24.90
N ALA A 246 -0.31 -23.98 25.79
CA ALA A 246 -0.39 -24.12 27.24
C ALA A 246 -1.68 -23.42 27.66
N SER A 247 -2.68 -24.22 28.04
CA SER A 247 -3.91 -23.74 28.65
C SER A 247 -3.57 -23.01 29.95
N VAL A 248 -3.58 -21.67 29.92
CA VAL A 248 -3.51 -20.84 31.11
C VAL A 248 -4.92 -20.69 31.64
N GLU A 249 -5.16 -21.24 32.82
CA GLU A 249 -6.35 -20.95 33.64
C GLU A 249 -6.35 -19.44 33.91
N ILE A 250 -7.26 -18.71 33.27
CA ILE A 250 -7.37 -17.26 33.45
C ILE A 250 -8.03 -17.01 34.80
N ASP A 251 -7.27 -16.39 35.71
CA ASP A 251 -7.75 -15.91 37.00
C ASP A 251 -8.80 -14.80 36.81
N ASP A 252 -10.05 -15.19 37.05
CA ASP A 252 -11.29 -14.43 36.89
C ASP A 252 -11.33 -13.15 37.75
N GLN A 253 -10.38 -12.97 38.68
CA GLN A 253 -10.27 -11.78 39.52
C GLN A 253 -9.62 -10.57 38.81
N ALA A 254 -8.67 -10.80 37.89
CA ALA A 254 -7.96 -9.71 37.20
C ALA A 254 -8.89 -8.95 36.22
N MET A 255 -9.80 -9.67 35.53
CA MET A 255 -10.79 -9.05 34.64
C MET A 255 -11.81 -8.18 35.37
N ARG A 256 -12.19 -8.54 36.60
CA ARG A 256 -13.16 -7.76 37.39
C ARG A 256 -12.58 -6.43 37.86
N GLN A 257 -11.31 -6.40 38.26
CA GLN A 257 -10.62 -5.17 38.65
C GLN A 257 -10.48 -4.19 37.47
N ALA A 258 -10.10 -4.66 36.28
CA ALA A 258 -9.97 -3.81 35.09
C ALA A 258 -11.31 -3.19 34.64
N SER A 259 -12.42 -3.89 34.81
CA SER A 259 -13.76 -3.38 34.46
C SER A 259 -14.24 -2.25 35.38
N THR A 260 -13.83 -2.30 36.66
CA THR A 260 -14.22 -1.32 37.69
C THR A 260 -13.47 0.00 37.49
N SER A 261 -12.18 -0.07 37.14
CA SER A 261 -11.36 1.11 36.83
C SER A 261 -11.83 1.86 35.58
N ARG A 262 -12.30 1.15 34.54
CA ARG A 262 -12.84 1.78 33.33
C ARG A 262 -14.15 2.51 33.59
N ARG A 263 -15.04 1.96 34.42
CA ARG A 263 -16.31 2.63 34.79
C ARG A 263 -16.09 3.93 35.58
N LEU A 264 -15.08 3.97 36.45
CA LEU A 264 -14.68 5.18 37.17
C LEU A 264 -14.12 6.26 36.22
N LEU A 265 -13.32 5.87 35.22
CA LEU A 265 -12.77 6.78 34.23
C LEU A 265 -13.86 7.41 33.36
N TYR A 266 -14.83 6.61 32.89
CA TYR A 266 -15.96 7.13 32.11
C TYR A 266 -16.88 8.05 32.93
N GLY A 267 -17.08 7.75 34.21
CA GLY A 267 -17.84 8.63 35.12
C GLY A 267 -17.18 10.00 35.32
N LEU A 268 -15.85 10.05 35.44
CA LEU A 268 -15.10 11.30 35.59
C LEU A 268 -15.12 12.16 34.32
N VAL A 269 -14.99 11.54 33.14
CA VAL A 269 -15.04 12.26 31.85
C VAL A 269 -16.44 12.83 31.58
N ALA A 270 -17.49 12.09 31.92
CA ALA A 270 -18.87 12.57 31.80
C ALA A 270 -19.17 13.75 32.75
N ALA A 271 -18.69 13.69 33.99
CA ALA A 271 -18.85 14.78 34.97
C ALA A 271 -18.11 16.06 34.54
N ALA A 272 -16.90 15.94 34.00
CA ALA A 272 -16.12 17.08 33.49
C ALA A 272 -16.80 17.75 32.28
N SER A 273 -17.38 16.95 31.39
CA SER A 273 -18.10 17.42 30.21
C SER A 273 -19.42 18.13 30.58
N GLY A 274 -20.14 17.59 31.57
CA GLY A 274 -21.36 18.22 32.11
C GLY A 274 -21.09 19.56 32.79
N LEU A 275 -19.99 19.67 33.56
CA LEU A 275 -19.62 20.93 34.22
C LEU A 275 -19.23 22.02 33.21
N GLY A 276 -18.51 21.64 32.14
CA GLY A 276 -18.13 22.55 31.06
C GLY A 276 -19.35 23.12 30.32
N LEU A 277 -20.35 22.29 30.05
CA LEU A 277 -21.62 22.72 29.44
C LEU A 277 -22.40 23.69 30.34
N ILE A 278 -22.48 23.43 31.65
CA ILE A 278 -23.19 24.32 32.59
C ILE A 278 -22.51 25.69 32.68
N LEU A 279 -21.18 25.74 32.68
CA LEU A 279 -20.43 27.01 32.69
C LEU A 279 -20.56 27.77 31.37
N PHE A 280 -20.57 27.07 30.23
CA PHE A 280 -20.75 27.67 28.90
C PHE A 280 -22.13 28.35 28.75
N PHE A 281 -23.20 27.73 29.26
CA PHE A 281 -24.54 28.33 29.18
C PHE A 281 -24.79 29.42 30.22
N ARG A 282 -24.10 29.40 31.37
CA ARG A 282 -24.19 30.48 32.38
C ARG A 282 -23.54 31.80 31.93
N GLY A 283 -22.52 31.75 31.08
CA GLY A 283 -21.84 32.94 30.55
C GLY A 283 -22.64 33.69 29.47
N ARG A 284 -23.72 33.11 28.95
CA ARG A 284 -24.49 33.67 27.83
C ARG A 284 -25.74 34.45 28.27
N TRP A 285 -26.01 34.50 29.58
CA TRP A 285 -27.12 35.22 30.19
C TRP A 285 -26.59 36.13 31.30
N SER A 286 -25.98 37.23 30.91
CA SER A 286 -25.91 38.44 31.75
C SER A 286 -26.36 39.59 30.86
N PRO A 287 -27.37 40.38 31.29
CA PRO A 287 -27.90 41.50 30.51
C PRO A 287 -26.89 42.65 30.36
#